data_AF-A0A832FJK4-F1
#
_entry.id   AF-A0A832FJK4-F1
#
_cell.length_a   1.000
_cell.length_b   1.000
_cell.length_c   1.000
_cell.angle_alpha   90.00
_cell.angle_beta   90.00
_cell.angle_gamma   90.00
#
_symmetry.space_group_name_H-M   'P 1'
#
loop_
_entity.id
_entity.type
_entity.pdbx_description
1 polymer ?
#
loop_
_entity_poly.entity_id
_entity_poly.type
_entity_poly.pdbx_seq_one_letter_code
_entity_poly.pdbx_strand_id
1 'polypeptide(L)'
;MEFKVNLPLRLSLSFYNWQGAEPDFQKILKAVEHLKLFSLSLEFDRQALSIFQKSFNEFSFKAFKKTLIIDFKDYADNQDIIPIFNEVEVDIPFFSQEREIELFLNTNPDKNFIISFLLTGQNIKVFEKILFYAQKYNKKIKIPNPNLIRYKNELSKIYLRKEDLLQIKDLKPLVKNINIEVHDYFLAKFFELSDADRFAGCQAGKLMGHIENGNLYPCASIPEKVGSLLEYSFEILWNRAYNIVDEVCKKCCIGCNKRDLCKLGCIGNAVYLGDCKDPLCEE
;
A
#
# COMPACT_ATOMS: atom_id res chain seq x y z
N MET A 1 -28.38 9.81 11.92
CA MET A 1 -27.75 8.49 12.14
C MET A 1 -26.29 8.77 12.50
N GLU A 2 -25.84 8.45 13.71
CA GLU A 2 -24.44 8.70 14.10
C GLU A 2 -23.51 7.81 13.26
N PHE A 3 -22.62 8.43 12.49
CA PHE A 3 -21.59 7.72 11.76
C PHE A 3 -20.58 7.11 12.75
N LYS A 4 -20.52 5.77 12.78
CA LYS A 4 -19.52 5.04 13.57
C LYS A 4 -18.53 4.38 12.63
N VAL A 5 -17.31 4.92 12.58
CA VAL A 5 -16.18 4.20 11.99
C VAL A 5 -15.66 3.21 13.00
N ASN A 6 -15.42 1.97 12.58
CA ASN A 6 -14.65 1.04 13.39
C ASN A 6 -13.22 1.57 13.52
N LEU A 7 -12.79 1.86 14.75
CA LEU A 7 -11.40 2.17 15.03
C LEU A 7 -10.61 0.87 15.19
N PRO A 8 -9.34 0.80 14.75
CA PRO A 8 -8.52 1.91 14.22
C PRO A 8 -8.66 2.13 12.69
N LEU A 9 -9.18 3.30 12.27
CA LEU A 9 -9.29 3.68 10.85
C LEU A 9 -7.93 4.07 10.26
N ARG A 10 -7.63 3.54 9.07
CA ARG A 10 -6.41 3.80 8.31
C ARG A 10 -6.77 4.29 6.91
N LEU A 11 -6.18 5.39 6.49
CA LEU A 11 -6.38 5.92 5.15
C LEU A 11 -5.04 6.16 4.47
N SER A 12 -4.99 5.84 3.18
CA SER A 12 -3.95 6.31 2.28
C SER A 12 -4.59 7.28 1.28
N LEU A 13 -4.01 8.45 1.14
CA LEU A 13 -4.39 9.47 0.17
C LEU A 13 -3.27 9.56 -0.85
N SER A 14 -3.64 9.52 -2.12
CA SER A 14 -2.69 9.59 -3.21
C SER A 14 -3.12 10.59 -4.27
N PHE A 15 -2.16 11.39 -4.71
CA PHE A 15 -2.33 12.38 -5.77
C PHE A 15 -1.31 12.11 -6.87
N TYR A 16 -1.75 11.38 -7.89
CA TYR A 16 -0.94 10.95 -9.03
C TYR A 16 -1.61 11.39 -10.33
N ASN A 17 -0.82 11.95 -11.23
CA ASN A 17 -1.28 12.64 -12.43
C ASN A 17 -2.43 13.62 -12.10
N TRP A 18 -2.28 14.41 -11.03
CA TRP A 18 -3.34 15.32 -10.59
C TRP A 18 -3.57 16.41 -11.65
N GLN A 19 -4.72 16.33 -12.33
CA GLN A 19 -5.16 17.32 -13.33
C GLN A 19 -6.26 18.25 -12.80
N GLY A 20 -6.69 18.08 -11.56
CA GLY A 20 -7.73 18.90 -10.96
C GLY A 20 -7.24 20.30 -10.59
N ALA A 21 -8.18 21.20 -10.32
CA ALA A 21 -7.84 22.53 -9.85
C ALA A 21 -7.30 22.47 -8.40
N GLU A 22 -6.41 23.39 -8.04
CA GLU A 22 -5.87 23.51 -6.66
C GLU A 22 -6.97 23.60 -5.58
N PRO A 23 -8.11 24.30 -5.78
CA PRO A 23 -9.21 24.27 -4.80
C PRO A 23 -9.80 22.88 -4.55
N ASP A 24 -9.85 22.01 -5.56
CA ASP A 24 -10.37 20.63 -5.39
C ASP A 24 -9.38 19.78 -4.59
N PHE A 25 -8.07 19.98 -4.80
CA PHE A 25 -7.01 19.35 -4.02
C PHE A 25 -7.16 19.71 -2.54
N GLN A 26 -7.31 21.00 -2.23
CA GLN A 26 -7.53 21.47 -0.86
C GLN A 26 -8.83 20.93 -0.25
N LYS A 27 -9.92 20.90 -1.03
CA LYS A 27 -11.21 20.35 -0.59
C LYS A 27 -11.09 18.88 -0.18
N ILE A 28 -10.34 18.07 -0.93
CA ILE A 28 -10.09 16.66 -0.60
C ILE A 28 -9.30 16.54 0.71
N LEU A 29 -8.22 17.32 0.87
CA LEU A 29 -7.43 17.31 2.10
C LEU A 29 -8.25 17.74 3.32
N LYS A 30 -9.07 18.80 3.19
CA LYS A 30 -9.99 19.24 4.25
C LYS A 30 -11.02 18.16 4.63
N ALA A 31 -11.55 17.42 3.65
CA ALA A 31 -12.48 16.33 3.92
C ALA A 31 -11.86 15.23 4.82
N VAL A 32 -10.55 15.01 4.72
CA VAL A 32 -9.83 14.00 5.52
C VAL A 32 -9.26 14.57 6.83
N GLU A 33 -8.91 15.85 6.86
CA GLU A 33 -8.34 16.54 8.04
C GLU A 33 -9.19 16.37 9.31
N HIS A 34 -10.50 16.41 9.18
CA HIS A 34 -11.43 16.31 10.32
C HIS A 34 -11.53 14.90 10.91
N LEU A 35 -11.05 13.87 10.20
CA LEU A 35 -11.13 12.47 10.64
C LEU A 35 -10.09 12.17 11.73
N LYS A 36 -10.49 11.37 12.71
CA LYS A 36 -9.56 10.79 13.70
C LYS A 36 -9.04 9.47 13.18
N LEU A 37 -7.78 9.46 12.75
CA LEU A 37 -7.15 8.31 12.10
C LEU A 37 -6.14 7.64 13.02
N PHE A 38 -6.04 6.33 12.91
CA PHE A 38 -4.90 5.60 13.46
C PHE A 38 -3.67 5.81 12.57
N SER A 39 -3.81 5.70 11.26
CA SER A 39 -2.75 6.05 10.32
C SER A 39 -3.26 6.82 9.12
N LEU A 40 -2.45 7.76 8.66
CA LEU A 40 -2.60 8.48 7.41
C LEU A 40 -1.31 8.33 6.59
N SER A 41 -1.42 7.75 5.40
CA SER A 41 -0.34 7.77 4.41
C SER A 41 -0.68 8.81 3.34
N LEU A 42 0.28 9.67 3.01
CA LEU A 42 0.16 10.63 1.92
C LEU A 42 1.19 10.29 0.86
N GLU A 43 0.73 10.17 -0.37
CA GLU A 43 1.54 9.82 -1.54
C GLU A 43 1.29 10.87 -2.64
N PHE A 44 2.37 11.33 -3.27
CA PHE A 44 2.31 12.37 -4.26
C PHE A 44 3.26 12.05 -5.41
N ASP A 45 2.84 12.36 -6.64
CA ASP A 45 3.80 12.62 -7.70
C ASP A 45 4.49 13.98 -7.48
N ARG A 46 5.53 14.26 -8.27
CA ARG A 46 6.30 15.51 -8.18
C ARG A 46 5.44 16.77 -8.29
N GLN A 47 4.42 16.79 -9.14
CA GLN A 47 3.58 17.97 -9.36
C GLN A 47 2.66 18.20 -8.16
N ALA A 48 1.95 17.16 -7.71
CA ALA A 48 1.06 17.22 -6.56
C ALA A 48 1.82 17.55 -5.28
N LEU A 49 3.05 17.06 -5.14
CA LEU A 49 3.92 17.37 -4.01
C LEU A 49 4.25 18.86 -3.92
N SER A 50 4.53 19.50 -5.07
CA SER A 50 4.77 20.94 -5.13
C SER A 50 3.53 21.75 -4.74
N ILE A 51 2.34 21.31 -5.12
CA ILE A 51 1.07 21.95 -4.70
C ILE A 51 0.88 21.78 -3.19
N PHE A 52 1.09 20.57 -2.68
CA PHE A 52 1.00 20.29 -1.25
C PHE A 52 1.97 21.16 -0.43
N GLN A 53 3.22 21.29 -0.87
CA GLN A 53 4.25 22.12 -0.21
C GLN A 53 3.85 23.58 -0.04
N LYS A 54 3.06 24.15 -0.95
CA LYS A 54 2.62 25.55 -0.83
C LYS A 54 1.56 25.75 0.24
N SER A 55 0.79 24.71 0.56
CA SER A 55 -0.40 24.80 1.41
C SER A 55 -0.34 23.88 2.63
N PHE A 56 0.73 23.11 2.85
CA PHE A 56 0.74 22.07 3.90
C PHE A 56 0.52 22.65 5.30
N ASN A 57 1.00 23.87 5.57
CA ASN A 57 0.84 24.57 6.85
C ASN A 57 -0.63 24.90 7.16
N GLU A 58 -1.53 24.80 6.18
CA GLU A 58 -2.97 25.03 6.33
C GLU A 58 -3.73 23.78 6.80
N PHE A 59 -3.04 22.64 6.95
CA PHE A 59 -3.64 21.36 7.32
C PHE A 59 -3.06 20.79 8.63
N SER A 60 -3.95 20.31 9.49
CA SER A 60 -3.63 19.68 10.77
C SER A 60 -4.30 18.30 10.88
N PHE A 61 -3.73 17.31 10.18
CA PHE A 61 -4.27 15.95 10.19
C PHE A 61 -4.19 15.32 11.59
N LYS A 62 -5.33 14.79 12.06
CA LYS A 62 -5.45 14.06 13.34
C LYS A 62 -5.21 12.57 13.14
N ALA A 63 -3.95 12.19 12.96
CA ALA A 63 -3.53 10.80 12.84
C ALA A 63 -2.49 10.43 13.89
N PHE A 64 -2.61 9.24 14.51
CA PHE A 64 -1.58 8.73 15.43
C PHE A 64 -0.25 8.48 14.71
N LYS A 65 -0.32 7.97 13.47
CA LYS A 65 0.83 7.77 12.59
C LYS A 65 0.62 8.48 11.25
N LYS A 66 1.60 9.28 10.82
CA LYS A 66 1.64 9.95 9.52
C LYS A 66 2.85 9.45 8.73
N THR A 67 2.60 8.98 7.51
CA THR A 67 3.63 8.48 6.62
C THR A 67 3.62 9.26 5.32
N LEU A 68 4.77 9.75 4.90
CA LEU A 68 4.98 10.24 3.53
C LEU A 68 5.46 9.07 2.68
N ILE A 69 4.78 8.81 1.57
CA ILE A 69 5.22 7.88 0.53
C ILE A 69 5.72 8.73 -0.64
N ILE A 70 6.95 8.51 -1.07
CA ILE A 70 7.60 9.27 -2.13
C ILE A 70 8.36 8.34 -3.07
N ASP A 71 8.30 8.61 -4.37
CA ASP A 71 9.12 7.89 -5.35
C ASP A 71 10.61 8.11 -5.05
N PHE A 72 11.41 7.06 -5.14
CA PHE A 72 12.84 7.12 -4.87
C PHE A 72 13.60 8.15 -5.75
N LYS A 73 13.09 8.45 -6.95
CA LYS A 73 13.65 9.47 -7.85
C LYS A 73 13.42 10.88 -7.34
N ASP A 74 12.35 11.10 -6.58
CA ASP A 74 11.98 12.40 -6.03
C ASP A 74 12.48 12.59 -4.59
N TYR A 75 12.99 11.54 -3.93
CA TYR A 75 13.41 11.60 -2.52
C TYR A 75 14.46 12.70 -2.21
N ALA A 76 15.46 12.86 -3.08
CA ALA A 76 16.56 13.80 -2.84
C ALA A 76 16.09 15.27 -2.82
N ASP A 77 15.13 15.62 -3.67
CA ASP A 77 14.64 16.99 -3.88
C ASP A 77 13.65 17.45 -2.80
N ASN A 78 13.19 16.55 -1.92
CA ASN A 78 12.06 16.78 -1.03
C ASN A 78 12.39 16.55 0.45
N GLN A 79 13.65 16.75 0.85
CA GLN A 79 14.06 16.54 2.25
C GLN A 79 13.42 17.53 3.23
N ASP A 80 12.99 18.71 2.79
CA ASP A 80 12.46 19.77 3.67
C ASP A 80 11.10 19.44 4.29
N ILE A 81 10.28 18.59 3.64
CA ILE A 81 8.95 18.22 4.15
C ILE A 81 8.97 16.96 5.03
N ILE A 82 10.05 16.19 4.99
CA ILE A 82 10.22 14.95 5.75
C ILE A 82 9.99 15.13 7.26
N PRO A 83 10.48 16.21 7.92
CA PRO A 83 10.35 16.38 9.37
C PRO A 83 8.90 16.45 9.90
N ILE A 84 7.91 16.64 9.04
CA ILE A 84 6.48 16.74 9.41
C ILE A 84 5.87 15.35 9.63
N PHE A 85 6.47 14.32 9.05
CA PHE A 85 5.96 12.96 9.06
C PHE A 85 6.66 12.11 10.12
N ASN A 86 5.92 11.16 10.69
CA ASN A 86 6.51 10.20 11.63
C ASN A 86 7.44 9.22 10.90
N GLU A 87 7.10 8.89 9.66
CA GLU A 87 7.85 7.96 8.82
C GLU A 87 7.88 8.44 7.37
N VAL A 88 8.96 8.09 6.67
CA VAL A 88 9.06 8.23 5.21
C VAL A 88 9.25 6.84 4.62
N GLU A 89 8.32 6.47 3.74
CA GLU A 89 8.41 5.30 2.88
C GLU A 89 8.89 5.76 1.51
N VAL A 90 10.04 5.27 1.08
CA VAL A 90 10.52 5.47 -0.28
C VAL A 90 9.99 4.33 -1.13
N ASP A 91 9.08 4.65 -2.05
CA ASP A 91 8.54 3.69 -2.99
C ASP A 91 9.52 3.47 -4.14
N ILE A 92 9.81 2.20 -4.39
CA ILE A 92 10.60 1.75 -5.53
C ILE A 92 9.63 1.04 -6.48
N PRO A 93 9.17 1.71 -7.55
CA PRO A 93 8.22 1.11 -8.48
C PRO A 93 8.77 -0.19 -9.07
N PHE A 94 7.92 -1.19 -9.24
CA PHE A 94 8.32 -2.53 -9.68
C PHE A 94 8.95 -2.57 -11.08
N PHE A 95 8.74 -1.53 -11.89
CA PHE A 95 9.29 -1.35 -13.23
C PHE A 95 10.61 -0.53 -13.25
N SER A 96 11.15 -0.18 -12.08
CA SER A 96 12.40 0.57 -11.98
C SER A 96 13.59 -0.26 -12.43
N GLN A 97 14.57 0.41 -13.03
CA GLN A 97 15.78 -0.26 -13.50
C GLN A 97 16.72 -0.57 -12.34
N GLU A 98 17.29 -1.77 -12.33
CA GLU A 98 18.19 -2.24 -11.26
C GLU A 98 19.33 -1.26 -10.96
N ARG A 99 19.95 -0.70 -12.02
CA ARG A 99 21.04 0.29 -11.89
C ARG A 99 20.60 1.58 -11.19
N GLU A 100 19.37 2.04 -11.42
CA GLU A 100 18.84 3.25 -10.78
C GLU A 100 18.62 3.00 -9.28
N ILE A 101 18.11 1.82 -8.93
CA ILE A 101 17.88 1.39 -7.55
C ILE A 101 19.21 1.30 -6.81
N GLU A 102 20.21 0.63 -7.39
CA GLU A 102 21.54 0.52 -6.78
C GLU A 102 22.19 1.89 -6.56
N LEU A 103 22.10 2.78 -7.55
CA LEU A 103 22.61 4.14 -7.42
C LEU A 103 21.93 4.88 -6.26
N PHE A 104 20.61 4.82 -6.18
CA PHE A 104 19.85 5.43 -5.09
C PHE A 104 20.23 4.87 -3.71
N LEU A 105 20.25 3.55 -3.55
CA LEU A 105 20.56 2.92 -2.28
C LEU A 105 21.99 3.24 -1.82
N ASN A 106 22.96 3.17 -2.74
CA ASN A 106 24.37 3.45 -2.44
C ASN A 106 24.66 4.94 -2.14
N THR A 107 23.81 5.85 -2.61
CA THR A 107 23.94 7.30 -2.33
C THR A 107 23.21 7.74 -1.06
N ASN A 108 22.35 6.88 -0.49
CA ASN A 108 21.57 7.19 0.71
C ASN A 108 21.76 6.21 1.88
N PRO A 109 22.98 5.69 2.16
CA PRO A 109 23.20 4.64 3.18
C PRO A 109 22.79 5.07 4.58
N ASP A 110 23.01 6.33 4.94
CA ASP A 110 22.80 6.84 6.31
C ASP A 110 21.42 7.50 6.51
N LYS A 111 20.60 7.57 5.46
CA LYS A 111 19.29 8.24 5.51
C LYS A 111 18.24 7.34 6.17
N ASN A 112 17.40 7.92 7.02
CA ASN A 112 16.35 7.16 7.72
C ASN A 112 15.05 7.12 6.90
N PHE A 113 14.85 6.05 6.14
CA PHE A 113 13.63 5.78 5.40
C PHE A 113 13.31 4.28 5.40
N ILE A 114 12.05 3.96 5.14
CA ILE A 114 11.56 2.60 4.92
C ILE A 114 11.56 2.35 3.41
N ILE A 115 12.06 1.20 2.97
CA ILE A 115 12.01 0.80 1.57
C ILE A 115 10.65 0.15 1.30
N SER A 116 9.79 0.79 0.50
CA SER A 116 8.56 0.18 -0.02
C SER A 116 8.87 -0.45 -1.39
N PHE A 117 8.67 -1.77 -1.50
CA PHE A 117 8.99 -2.51 -2.72
C PHE A 117 7.95 -3.60 -2.99
N LEU A 118 7.23 -3.49 -4.10
CA LEU A 118 6.32 -4.53 -4.56
C LEU A 118 7.10 -5.68 -5.21
N LEU A 119 7.16 -6.82 -4.53
CA LEU A 119 7.75 -8.05 -5.07
C LEU A 119 6.85 -8.64 -6.16
N THR A 120 7.44 -8.97 -7.30
CA THR A 120 6.80 -9.58 -8.47
C THR A 120 7.65 -10.74 -8.98
N GLY A 121 7.12 -11.58 -9.88
CA GLY A 121 7.89 -12.66 -10.50
C GLY A 121 9.08 -12.16 -11.34
N GLN A 122 9.07 -10.90 -11.78
CA GLN A 122 10.11 -10.34 -12.66
C GLN A 122 11.24 -9.60 -11.94
N ASN A 123 11.05 -9.23 -10.67
CA ASN A 123 12.01 -8.38 -9.95
C ASN A 123 12.67 -9.07 -8.74
N ILE A 124 12.67 -10.41 -8.71
CA ILE A 124 13.26 -11.21 -7.63
C ILE A 124 14.75 -10.89 -7.40
N LYS A 125 15.54 -10.74 -8.47
CA LYS A 125 16.97 -10.39 -8.36
C LYS A 125 17.18 -9.02 -7.72
N VAL A 126 16.31 -8.06 -8.05
CA VAL A 126 16.33 -6.72 -7.44
C VAL A 126 15.97 -6.81 -5.96
N PHE A 127 14.96 -7.62 -5.62
CA PHE A 127 14.57 -7.85 -4.23
C PHE A 127 15.72 -8.41 -3.39
N GLU A 128 16.46 -9.40 -3.90
CA GLU A 128 17.65 -9.95 -3.23
C GLU A 128 18.68 -8.85 -2.91
N LYS A 129 18.96 -7.94 -3.85
CA LYS A 129 19.85 -6.80 -3.62
C LYS A 129 19.33 -5.84 -2.56
N ILE A 130 18.03 -5.56 -2.57
CA ILE A 130 17.38 -4.73 -1.56
C ILE A 130 17.51 -5.39 -0.17
N LEU A 131 17.36 -6.71 -0.06
CA LEU A 131 17.54 -7.45 1.19
C LEU A 131 18.98 -7.31 1.73
N PHE A 132 19.99 -7.50 0.88
CA PHE A 132 21.40 -7.32 1.29
C PHE A 132 21.70 -5.89 1.74
N TYR A 133 21.18 -4.90 1.01
CA TYR A 133 21.28 -3.50 1.41
C TYR A 133 20.63 -3.25 2.77
N ALA A 134 19.40 -3.73 2.96
CA ALA A 134 18.67 -3.56 4.21
C ALA A 134 19.36 -4.23 5.39
N GLN A 135 19.94 -5.43 5.19
CA GLN A 135 20.74 -6.09 6.21
C GLN A 135 21.99 -5.27 6.57
N LYS A 136 22.74 -4.81 5.56
CA LYS A 136 23.98 -4.07 5.75
C LYS A 136 23.78 -2.74 6.49
N TYR A 137 22.71 -2.03 6.18
CA TYR A 137 22.43 -0.70 6.71
C TYR A 137 21.25 -0.66 7.71
N ASN A 138 20.82 -1.82 8.21
CA ASN A 138 19.72 -1.99 9.14
C ASN A 138 18.44 -1.23 8.71
N LYS A 139 18.06 -1.33 7.44
CA LYS A 139 16.85 -0.67 6.92
C LYS A 139 15.63 -1.53 7.14
N LYS A 140 14.48 -0.87 7.35
CA LYS A 140 13.18 -1.51 7.29
C LYS A 140 12.73 -1.66 5.83
N ILE A 141 12.21 -2.83 5.47
CA ILE A 141 11.52 -3.08 4.21
C ILE A 141 10.02 -3.23 4.48
N LYS A 142 9.20 -2.76 3.55
CA LYS A 142 7.77 -3.02 3.48
C LYS A 142 7.45 -3.60 2.11
N ILE A 143 6.79 -4.76 2.09
CA ILE A 143 6.22 -5.35 0.88
C ILE A 143 4.72 -5.10 0.91
N PRO A 144 4.22 -4.07 0.20
CA PRO A 144 2.80 -3.76 0.16
C PRO A 144 2.03 -4.76 -0.71
N ASN A 145 0.71 -4.78 -0.56
CA ASN A 145 -0.16 -5.32 -1.60
C ASN A 145 -0.16 -4.41 -2.84
N PRO A 146 -0.41 -4.94 -4.04
CA PRO A 146 -0.31 -4.16 -5.28
C PRO A 146 -1.34 -3.02 -5.33
N ASN A 147 -0.94 -1.87 -5.89
CA ASN A 147 -1.87 -0.83 -6.29
C ASN A 147 -2.50 -1.20 -7.66
N LEU A 148 -3.66 -1.83 -7.61
CA LEU A 148 -4.41 -2.27 -8.78
C LEU A 148 -5.30 -1.17 -9.36
N ILE A 149 -5.45 -0.02 -8.69
CA ILE A 149 -6.10 1.15 -9.27
C ILE A 149 -5.26 1.67 -10.44
N ARG A 150 -3.93 1.71 -10.26
CA ARG A 150 -2.99 2.20 -11.28
C ARG A 150 -2.50 1.12 -12.24
N TYR A 151 -2.15 -0.04 -11.70
CA TYR A 151 -1.25 -0.97 -12.39
C TYR A 151 -1.87 -2.34 -12.65
N LYS A 152 -3.21 -2.46 -12.66
CA LYS A 152 -3.89 -3.75 -12.85
C LYS A 152 -3.43 -4.48 -14.11
N ASN A 153 -3.34 -3.77 -15.23
CA ASN A 153 -3.05 -4.38 -16.53
C ASN A 153 -1.63 -4.93 -16.60
N GLU A 154 -0.67 -4.19 -16.04
CA GLU A 154 0.73 -4.55 -15.93
C GLU A 154 0.89 -5.72 -14.97
N LEU A 155 0.33 -5.59 -13.76
CA LEU A 155 0.49 -6.57 -12.68
C LEU A 155 -0.20 -7.90 -12.96
N SER A 156 -1.28 -7.92 -13.74
CA SER A 156 -1.93 -9.18 -14.16
C SER A 156 -0.97 -10.18 -14.83
N LYS A 157 0.11 -9.66 -15.44
CA LYS A 157 1.09 -10.45 -16.20
C LYS A 157 2.32 -10.85 -15.38
N ILE A 158 2.66 -10.08 -14.36
CA ILE A 158 3.96 -10.17 -13.67
C ILE A 158 3.85 -10.41 -12.17
N TYR A 159 2.66 -10.25 -11.59
CA TYR A 159 2.45 -10.45 -10.17
C TYR A 159 2.88 -11.85 -9.75
N LEU A 160 3.40 -11.95 -8.52
CA LEU A 160 3.95 -13.17 -7.96
C LEU A 160 2.86 -14.26 -7.91
N ARG A 161 3.19 -15.46 -8.37
CA ARG A 161 2.33 -16.64 -8.29
C ARG A 161 2.96 -17.70 -7.40
N LYS A 162 2.18 -18.71 -7.01
CA LYS A 162 2.68 -19.81 -6.18
C LYS A 162 3.92 -20.49 -6.77
N GLU A 163 4.04 -20.58 -8.10
CA GLU A 163 5.18 -21.19 -8.77
C GLU A 163 6.47 -20.38 -8.57
N ASP A 164 6.36 -19.07 -8.42
CA ASP A 164 7.49 -18.16 -8.21
C ASP A 164 8.07 -18.29 -6.79
N LEU A 165 7.29 -18.83 -5.83
CA LEU A 165 7.76 -19.03 -4.45
C LEU A 165 9.00 -19.94 -4.39
N LEU A 166 9.14 -20.89 -5.33
CA LEU A 166 10.33 -21.73 -5.42
C LEU A 166 11.60 -20.92 -5.72
N GLN A 167 11.48 -19.85 -6.52
CA GLN A 167 12.60 -19.00 -6.92
C GLN A 167 13.12 -18.12 -5.77
N ILE A 168 12.28 -17.84 -4.78
CA ILE A 168 12.61 -17.00 -3.62
C ILE A 168 12.81 -17.79 -2.32
N LYS A 169 12.79 -19.13 -2.40
CA LYS A 169 12.91 -20.01 -1.23
C LYS A 169 14.23 -19.81 -0.48
N ASP A 170 15.32 -19.64 -1.21
CA ASP A 170 16.66 -19.48 -0.62
C ASP A 170 16.85 -18.11 0.04
N LEU A 171 15.92 -17.15 -0.20
CA LEU A 171 15.92 -15.84 0.46
C LEU A 171 15.32 -15.87 1.86
N LYS A 172 14.60 -16.94 2.26
CA LYS A 172 13.93 -17.01 3.58
C LYS A 172 14.86 -16.70 4.77
N PRO A 173 16.07 -17.26 4.88
CA PRO A 173 16.95 -16.96 6.01
C PRO A 173 17.33 -15.48 6.08
N LEU A 174 17.54 -14.83 4.93
CA LEU A 174 17.87 -13.42 4.88
C LEU A 174 16.68 -12.55 5.29
N VAL A 175 15.49 -12.85 4.76
CA VAL A 175 14.24 -12.14 5.09
C VAL A 175 13.91 -12.19 6.59
N LYS A 176 14.17 -13.32 7.26
CA LYS A 176 13.94 -13.46 8.71
C LYS A 176 14.89 -12.63 9.59
N ASN A 177 16.06 -12.27 9.06
CA ASN A 177 17.10 -11.56 9.80
C ASN A 177 17.05 -10.04 9.61
N ILE A 178 16.04 -9.52 8.92
CA ILE A 178 15.85 -8.10 8.68
C ILE A 178 14.50 -7.62 9.22
N ASN A 179 14.39 -6.31 9.45
CA ASN A 179 13.12 -5.68 9.78
C ASN A 179 12.26 -5.56 8.52
N ILE A 180 11.38 -6.53 8.30
CA ILE A 180 10.48 -6.56 7.15
C ILE A 180 9.03 -6.64 7.59
N GLU A 181 8.17 -5.92 6.87
CA GLU A 181 6.71 -5.97 7.01
C GLU A 181 6.12 -6.44 5.69
N VAL A 182 5.31 -7.51 5.71
CA VAL A 182 4.68 -8.06 4.51
C VAL A 182 3.16 -8.02 4.65
N HIS A 183 2.49 -7.36 3.70
CA HIS A 183 1.03 -7.16 3.76
C HIS A 183 0.22 -8.33 3.17
N ASP A 184 0.85 -9.14 2.32
CA ASP A 184 0.22 -10.33 1.76
C ASP A 184 0.36 -11.52 2.72
N TYR A 185 -0.77 -12.14 3.08
CA TYR A 185 -0.80 -13.26 4.02
C TYR A 185 0.02 -14.46 3.55
N PHE A 186 -0.11 -14.85 2.27
CA PHE A 186 0.55 -16.05 1.76
C PHE A 186 2.04 -15.83 1.63
N LEU A 187 2.47 -14.63 1.22
CA LEU A 187 3.88 -14.28 1.18
C LEU A 187 4.49 -14.18 2.58
N ALA A 188 3.79 -13.56 3.53
CA ALA A 188 4.22 -13.51 4.93
C ALA A 188 4.35 -14.91 5.54
N LYS A 189 3.37 -15.78 5.27
CA LYS A 189 3.39 -17.19 5.69
C LYS A 189 4.54 -17.95 5.06
N PHE A 190 4.78 -17.73 3.77
CA PHE A 190 5.90 -18.34 3.05
C PHE A 190 7.23 -17.97 3.70
N PHE A 191 7.46 -16.70 4.03
CA PHE A 191 8.67 -16.26 4.72
C PHE A 191 8.69 -16.59 6.22
N GLU A 192 7.62 -17.18 6.76
CA GLU A 192 7.45 -17.54 8.17
C GLU A 192 7.59 -16.30 9.09
N LEU A 193 6.93 -15.21 8.68
CA LEU A 193 6.89 -13.94 9.41
C LEU A 193 5.68 -13.87 10.33
N SER A 194 5.84 -13.21 11.48
CA SER A 194 4.76 -13.00 12.46
C SER A 194 3.56 -12.20 11.92
N ASP A 195 3.72 -11.52 10.78
CA ASP A 195 2.63 -10.81 10.10
C ASP A 195 1.52 -11.79 9.68
N ALA A 196 1.86 -13.02 9.31
CA ALA A 196 0.89 -14.06 8.96
C ALA A 196 0.01 -14.44 10.15
N ASP A 197 0.59 -14.53 11.36
CA ASP A 197 -0.14 -14.86 12.59
C ASP A 197 -1.07 -13.73 13.03
N ARG A 198 -0.73 -12.48 12.67
CA ARG A 198 -1.53 -11.28 12.97
C ARG A 198 -2.60 -10.99 11.91
N PHE A 199 -2.67 -11.80 10.85
CA PHE A 199 -3.61 -11.58 9.76
C PHE A 199 -5.05 -11.84 10.22
N ALA A 200 -5.86 -10.79 10.25
CA ALA A 200 -7.25 -10.84 10.69
C ALA A 200 -8.26 -10.87 9.51
N GLY A 201 -7.80 -11.17 8.30
CA GLY A 201 -8.60 -11.07 7.08
C GLY A 201 -8.57 -9.67 6.45
N CYS A 202 -9.31 -9.52 5.35
CA CYS A 202 -9.37 -8.28 4.59
C CYS A 202 -9.95 -7.11 5.42
N GLN A 203 -9.21 -6.01 5.46
CA GLN A 203 -9.57 -4.78 6.19
C GLN A 203 -10.17 -3.68 5.31
N ALA A 204 -10.19 -3.89 3.98
CA ALA A 204 -10.71 -2.95 2.99
C ALA A 204 -12.17 -2.59 3.27
N GLY A 205 -12.49 -1.29 3.24
CA GLY A 205 -13.84 -0.77 3.54
C GLY A 205 -14.32 -0.99 4.99
N LYS A 206 -13.48 -1.55 5.88
CA LYS A 206 -13.81 -1.80 7.30
C LYS A 206 -12.97 -0.96 8.24
N LEU A 207 -11.66 -1.05 8.08
CA LEU A 207 -10.62 -0.36 8.86
C LEU A 207 -9.61 0.36 7.96
N MET A 208 -9.66 0.11 6.64
CA MET A 208 -8.72 0.62 5.65
C MET A 208 -9.46 1.15 4.43
N GLY A 209 -8.99 2.27 3.88
CA GLY A 209 -9.44 2.82 2.61
C GLY A 209 -8.31 3.49 1.85
N HIS A 210 -8.48 3.61 0.54
CA HIS A 210 -7.56 4.33 -0.34
C HIS A 210 -8.30 5.42 -1.10
N ILE A 211 -7.76 6.63 -1.09
CA ILE A 211 -8.31 7.77 -1.83
C ILE A 211 -7.31 8.15 -2.91
N GLU A 212 -7.69 8.02 -4.17
CA GLU A 212 -6.86 8.42 -5.30
C GLU A 212 -7.53 9.56 -6.06
N ASN A 213 -6.87 10.73 -6.06
CA ASN A 213 -7.39 11.96 -6.67
C ASN A 213 -8.83 12.27 -6.22
N GLY A 214 -9.10 12.11 -4.93
CA GLY A 214 -10.42 12.35 -4.32
C GLY A 214 -11.43 11.20 -4.48
N ASN A 215 -11.12 10.16 -5.25
CA ASN A 215 -11.99 8.99 -5.41
C ASN A 215 -11.69 7.96 -4.32
N LEU A 216 -12.70 7.56 -3.56
CA LEU A 216 -12.56 6.50 -2.56
C LEU A 216 -12.61 5.12 -3.23
N TYR A 217 -11.71 4.25 -2.79
CA TYR A 217 -11.65 2.82 -3.07
C TYR A 217 -11.58 2.06 -1.74
N PRO A 218 -12.06 0.80 -1.67
CA PRO A 218 -11.99 0.03 -0.43
C PRO A 218 -10.55 -0.21 0.04
N CYS A 219 -9.61 -0.37 -0.88
CA CYS A 219 -8.15 -0.30 -0.67
C CYS A 219 -7.44 -0.15 -2.03
N ALA A 220 -6.12 0.02 -2.04
CA ALA A 220 -5.34 0.16 -3.28
C ALA A 220 -5.40 -1.07 -4.21
N SER A 221 -5.71 -2.25 -3.68
CA SER A 221 -5.80 -3.49 -4.44
C SER A 221 -7.23 -3.83 -4.92
N ILE A 222 -8.22 -2.99 -4.63
CA ILE A 222 -9.60 -3.19 -5.10
C ILE A 222 -9.96 -2.00 -5.99
N PRO A 223 -9.80 -2.11 -7.33
CA PRO A 223 -10.02 -1.01 -8.27
C PRO A 223 -11.50 -0.74 -8.57
N GLU A 224 -12.37 -0.87 -7.56
CA GLU A 224 -13.79 -0.50 -7.64
C GLU A 224 -13.98 0.85 -6.99
N LYS A 225 -14.22 1.87 -7.83
CA LYS A 225 -14.49 3.22 -7.36
C LYS A 225 -15.81 3.25 -6.60
N VAL A 226 -15.74 3.70 -5.34
CA VAL A 226 -16.91 3.86 -4.47
C VAL A 226 -17.65 5.18 -4.73
N GLY A 227 -16.89 6.23 -5.05
CA GLY A 227 -17.38 7.58 -5.31
C GLY A 227 -16.30 8.63 -5.04
N SER A 228 -16.64 9.91 -5.18
CA SER A 228 -15.70 11.03 -5.01
C SER A 228 -16.02 11.87 -3.78
N LEU A 229 -14.98 12.27 -3.03
CA LEU A 229 -15.07 13.25 -1.94
C LEU A 229 -15.43 14.66 -2.41
N LEU A 230 -15.36 14.93 -3.72
CA LEU A 230 -15.84 16.18 -4.29
C LEU A 230 -17.36 16.23 -4.37
N GLU A 231 -18.01 15.06 -4.42
CA GLU A 231 -19.45 14.90 -4.62
C GLU A 231 -20.19 14.46 -3.35
N TYR A 232 -19.57 13.59 -2.55
CA TYR A 232 -20.19 12.97 -1.38
C TYR A 232 -19.32 13.13 -0.13
N SER A 233 -19.98 13.15 1.03
CA SER A 233 -19.29 13.08 2.32
C SER A 233 -18.57 11.73 2.50
N PHE A 234 -17.46 11.71 3.25
CA PHE A 234 -16.70 10.50 3.53
C PHE A 234 -17.58 9.38 4.12
N GLU A 235 -18.55 9.73 4.95
CA GLU A 235 -19.45 8.81 5.65
C GLU A 235 -20.30 7.96 4.71
N ILE A 236 -20.89 8.62 3.70
CA ILE A 236 -21.69 7.97 2.66
C ILE A 236 -20.81 7.01 1.86
N LEU A 237 -19.61 7.46 1.47
CA LEU A 237 -18.68 6.64 0.70
C LEU A 237 -18.19 5.44 1.52
N TRP A 238 -17.85 5.63 2.79
CA TRP A 238 -17.35 4.58 3.66
C TRP A 238 -18.34 3.42 3.83
N ASN A 239 -19.62 3.73 4.03
CA ASN A 239 -20.66 2.70 4.12
C ASN A 239 -20.81 1.90 2.82
N ARG A 240 -20.62 2.52 1.65
CA ARG A 240 -20.66 1.83 0.36
C ARG A 240 -19.43 0.92 0.16
N ALA A 241 -18.25 1.37 0.60
CA ALA A 241 -17.01 0.62 0.49
C ALA A 241 -17.10 -0.75 1.20
N TYR A 242 -17.71 -0.78 2.39
CA TYR A 242 -17.95 -2.02 3.12
C TYR A 242 -18.78 -3.03 2.32
N ASN A 243 -19.92 -2.58 1.77
CA ASN A 243 -20.86 -3.45 1.05
C ASN A 243 -20.21 -4.07 -0.19
N ILE A 244 -19.42 -3.30 -0.94
CA ILE A 244 -18.67 -3.80 -2.11
C ILE A 244 -17.76 -4.97 -1.71
N VAL A 245 -16.99 -4.80 -0.63
CA VAL A 245 -16.06 -5.85 -0.18
C VAL A 245 -16.82 -7.08 0.34
N ASP A 246 -17.90 -6.89 1.09
CA ASP A 246 -18.70 -7.98 1.65
C ASP A 246 -19.34 -8.85 0.54
N GLU A 247 -19.87 -8.24 -0.51
CA GLU A 247 -20.44 -8.95 -1.66
C GLU A 247 -19.40 -9.78 -2.42
N VAL A 248 -18.20 -9.24 -2.58
CA VAL A 248 -17.09 -9.94 -3.24
C VAL A 248 -16.61 -11.12 -2.39
N CYS A 249 -16.44 -10.93 -1.07
CA CYS A 249 -16.02 -11.99 -0.14
C CYS A 249 -16.94 -13.22 -0.16
N LYS A 250 -18.23 -13.04 -0.44
CA LYS A 250 -19.21 -14.14 -0.50
C LYS A 250 -19.00 -15.09 -1.68
N LYS A 251 -18.32 -14.63 -2.73
CA LYS A 251 -18.13 -15.37 -3.99
C LYS A 251 -16.82 -16.16 -4.04
N CYS A 252 -15.86 -15.85 -3.18
CA CYS A 252 -14.52 -16.44 -3.22
C CYS A 252 -14.35 -17.67 -2.31
N CYS A 253 -13.47 -18.60 -2.72
CA CYS A 253 -13.09 -19.81 -1.97
C CYS A 253 -14.27 -20.66 -1.46
N ILE A 254 -15.35 -20.77 -2.24
CA ILE A 254 -16.50 -21.61 -1.89
C ILE A 254 -16.06 -23.08 -1.82
N GLY A 255 -16.36 -23.75 -0.70
CA GLY A 255 -16.00 -25.15 -0.48
C GLY A 255 -14.55 -25.40 -0.02
N CYS A 256 -13.70 -24.37 0.09
CA CYS A 256 -12.34 -24.52 0.61
C CYS A 256 -12.36 -24.76 2.13
N ASN A 257 -11.79 -25.87 2.59
CA ASN A 257 -11.71 -26.23 4.00
C ASN A 257 -10.70 -25.38 4.81
N LYS A 258 -9.81 -24.63 4.14
CA LYS A 258 -8.83 -23.74 4.81
C LYS A 258 -9.20 -22.26 4.74
N ARG A 259 -10.42 -21.94 4.27
CA ARG A 259 -10.97 -20.57 4.25
C ARG A 259 -10.86 -19.87 5.59
N ASP A 260 -11.09 -20.59 6.70
CA ASP A 260 -11.00 -20.02 8.04
C ASP A 260 -9.57 -19.76 8.53
N LEU A 261 -8.57 -20.39 7.93
CA LEU A 261 -7.17 -20.19 8.27
C LEU A 261 -6.60 -18.98 7.52
N CYS A 262 -6.79 -18.93 6.20
CA CYS A 262 -6.25 -17.84 5.38
C CYS A 262 -7.16 -16.61 5.34
N LYS A 263 -8.41 -16.71 5.83
CA LYS A 263 -9.42 -15.65 5.80
C LYS A 263 -9.53 -14.97 4.42
N LEU A 264 -9.49 -15.79 3.37
CA LEU A 264 -9.54 -15.42 1.95
C LEU A 264 -8.29 -14.71 1.37
N GLY A 265 -7.22 -14.56 2.15
CA GLY A 265 -6.02 -13.82 1.70
C GLY A 265 -6.33 -12.37 1.33
N CYS A 266 -5.63 -11.83 0.34
CA CYS A 266 -5.94 -10.51 -0.19
C CYS A 266 -7.10 -10.60 -1.20
N ILE A 267 -8.28 -10.08 -0.84
CA ILE A 267 -9.46 -10.06 -1.73
C ILE A 267 -9.18 -9.34 -3.05
N GLY A 268 -8.38 -8.26 -3.02
CA GLY A 268 -7.94 -7.57 -4.23
C GLY A 268 -7.17 -8.49 -5.16
N ASN A 269 -6.14 -9.18 -4.64
CA ASN A 269 -5.34 -10.11 -5.45
C ASN A 269 -6.21 -11.28 -5.94
N ALA A 270 -7.02 -11.85 -5.06
CA ALA A 270 -7.86 -13.01 -5.36
C ALA A 270 -8.87 -12.75 -6.49
N VAL A 271 -9.38 -11.53 -6.63
CA VAL A 271 -10.45 -11.19 -7.58
C VAL A 271 -9.91 -10.58 -8.86
N TYR A 272 -8.85 -9.77 -8.77
CA TYR A 272 -8.36 -8.97 -9.90
C TYR A 272 -7.09 -9.53 -10.54
N LEU A 273 -6.40 -10.45 -9.87
CA LEU A 273 -5.21 -11.13 -10.38
C LEU A 273 -5.35 -12.65 -10.40
N GLY A 274 -6.31 -13.18 -9.64
CA GLY A 274 -6.70 -14.58 -9.61
C GLY A 274 -8.17 -14.80 -9.95
N ASP A 275 -8.58 -16.06 -9.92
CA ASP A 275 -9.95 -16.48 -10.22
C ASP A 275 -10.72 -16.75 -8.92
N CYS A 276 -10.96 -15.70 -8.13
CA CYS A 276 -11.55 -15.79 -6.79
C CYS A 276 -10.72 -16.62 -5.78
N LYS A 277 -9.42 -16.71 -6.03
CA LYS A 277 -8.40 -17.34 -5.19
C LYS A 277 -7.12 -16.51 -5.32
N ASP A 278 -6.50 -16.20 -4.18
CA ASP A 278 -5.24 -15.46 -4.15
C ASP A 278 -4.17 -16.17 -5.02
N PRO A 279 -3.43 -15.47 -5.92
CA PRO A 279 -2.43 -16.08 -6.79
C PRO A 279 -1.32 -16.86 -6.07
N LEU A 280 -1.06 -16.56 -4.79
CA LEU A 280 -0.08 -17.25 -3.96
C LEU A 280 -0.65 -18.44 -3.18
N CYS A 281 -1.95 -18.70 -3.27
CA CYS A 281 -2.58 -19.79 -2.56
C CYS A 281 -2.26 -21.16 -3.21
N GLU A 282 -1.73 -22.08 -2.41
CA GLU A 282 -1.26 -23.40 -2.87
C GLU A 282 -2.38 -24.45 -3.05
N GLU A 283 -3.60 -24.19 -2.56
CA GLU A 283 -4.71 -25.16 -2.47
C GLU A 283 -5.75 -25.08 -3.59
#